data_AF-A0A3S5EIG2-F1
#
_entry.id   AF-A0A3S5EIG2-F1
#
_cell.length_a   1.000
_cell.length_b   1.000
_cell.length_c   1.000
_cell.angle_alpha   90.00
_cell.angle_beta   90.00
_cell.angle_gamma   90.00
#
_symmetry.space_group_name_H-M   'P 1'
#
loop_
_entity.id
_entity.type
_entity.pdbx_description
1 polymer ?
#
loop_
_entity_poly.entity_id
_entity_poly.type
_entity_poly.pdbx_seq_one_letter_code
_entity_poly.pdbx_strand_id
1 'polypeptide(L)'
;MSEAKYEILADTGGLVVTDDGRRVVVIDRQTGPASILAFVLGLLGVVLLGFGVAALVIGTVSTIVALAFVVAGLLAAAATVWLVRQVRTRRSQPLGSCHPAAVLDRKLGLFSSSGGALMPLGEVRFERRLQLTSSSPKLVAVTPNGTRVLKRGSPFDGGVREVHDVLNAVAQGR
;
A
#
# COMPACT_ATOMS: atom_id res chain seq x y z
N MET A 1 3.82 -16.82 -29.23
CA MET A 1 4.21 -16.43 -27.86
C MET A 1 2.95 -16.50 -27.02
N SER A 2 2.80 -17.55 -26.22
CA SER A 2 1.60 -17.76 -25.39
C SER A 2 1.53 -16.64 -24.36
N GLU A 3 0.47 -15.85 -24.40
CA GLU A 3 0.14 -14.88 -23.36
C GLU A 3 -0.02 -15.67 -22.06
N ALA A 4 0.91 -15.52 -21.13
CA ALA A 4 0.78 -16.15 -19.81
C ALA A 4 -0.44 -15.51 -19.16
N LYS A 5 -1.52 -16.29 -19.00
CA LYS A 5 -2.76 -15.83 -18.40
C LYS A 5 -2.51 -15.65 -16.90
N TYR A 6 -2.22 -14.42 -16.50
CA TYR A 6 -2.10 -14.08 -15.08
C TYR A 6 -3.51 -13.87 -14.50
N GLU A 7 -3.86 -14.69 -13.51
CA GLU A 7 -5.08 -14.52 -12.72
C GLU A 7 -4.78 -13.70 -11.47
N ILE A 8 -5.62 -12.71 -11.16
CA ILE A 8 -5.48 -11.91 -9.94
C ILE A 8 -6.19 -12.66 -8.81
N LEU A 9 -5.42 -13.15 -7.84
CA LEU A 9 -5.95 -13.87 -6.67
C LEU A 9 -6.40 -12.92 -5.55
N ALA A 10 -5.74 -11.77 -5.42
CA ALA A 10 -6.10 -10.71 -4.48
C ALA A 10 -5.57 -9.36 -4.96
N ASP A 11 -6.36 -8.29 -4.82
CA ASP A 11 -5.92 -6.90 -5.03
C ASP A 11 -6.44 -6.02 -3.88
N THR A 12 -5.57 -5.70 -2.93
CA THR A 12 -5.91 -4.79 -1.82
C THR A 12 -5.59 -3.33 -2.14
N GLY A 13 -5.34 -3.00 -3.41
CA GLY A 13 -4.98 -1.68 -3.90
C GLY A 13 -3.48 -1.42 -3.82
N GLY A 14 -2.87 -1.56 -2.65
CA GLY A 14 -1.42 -1.37 -2.45
C GLY A 14 -0.57 -2.62 -2.65
N LEU A 15 -1.19 -3.80 -2.60
CA LEU A 15 -0.55 -5.11 -2.75
C LEU A 15 -1.43 -5.97 -3.66
N VAL A 16 -0.81 -6.64 -4.63
CA VAL A 16 -1.51 -7.51 -5.57
C VAL A 16 -0.86 -8.89 -5.54
N VAL A 17 -1.68 -9.93 -5.59
CA VAL A 17 -1.24 -11.31 -5.74
C VAL A 17 -1.73 -11.81 -7.08
N THR A 18 -0.80 -12.22 -7.94
CA THR A 18 -1.10 -12.82 -9.25
C THR A 18 -0.65 -14.26 -9.30
N ASP A 19 -1.36 -15.07 -10.07
CA ASP A 19 -1.03 -16.47 -10.33
C ASP A 19 -0.90 -16.73 -11.83
N ASP A 20 0.20 -17.37 -12.24
CA ASP A 20 0.41 -17.84 -13.63
C ASP A 20 0.24 -19.36 -13.80
N GLY A 21 -0.32 -20.03 -12.78
CA GLY A 21 -0.50 -21.48 -12.71
C GLY A 21 0.72 -22.22 -12.14
N ARG A 22 1.93 -21.66 -12.28
CA ARG A 22 3.15 -22.21 -11.68
C ARG A 22 3.59 -21.40 -10.47
N ARG A 23 3.54 -20.07 -10.59
CA ARG A 23 4.09 -19.11 -9.66
C ARG A 23 3.00 -18.19 -9.17
N VAL A 24 3.01 -17.96 -7.87
CA VAL A 24 2.23 -16.91 -7.23
C VAL A 24 3.18 -15.76 -6.91
N VAL A 25 2.94 -14.60 -7.51
CA VAL A 25 3.78 -13.41 -7.39
C VAL A 25 3.04 -12.37 -6.56
N VAL A 26 3.70 -11.89 -5.52
CA VAL A 26 3.24 -10.79 -4.66
C VAL A 26 3.91 -9.52 -5.12
N ILE A 27 3.12 -8.55 -5.53
CA ILE A 27 3.56 -7.29 -6.14
C ILE A 27 3.17 -6.14 -5.21
N ASP A 28 4.16 -5.37 -4.76
CA ASP A 28 3.92 -4.14 -3.98
C ASP A 28 3.92 -2.91 -4.89
N ARG A 29 2.80 -2.19 -4.95
CA ARG A 29 2.66 -0.94 -5.73
C ARG A 29 3.22 0.30 -5.01
N GLN A 30 3.73 0.13 -3.79
CA GLN A 30 4.37 1.16 -2.96
C GLN A 30 3.52 2.45 -2.78
N THR A 31 2.19 2.31 -2.67
CA THR A 31 1.28 3.47 -2.54
C THR A 31 1.15 4.05 -1.13
N GLY A 32 1.58 3.31 -0.10
CA GLY A 32 1.29 3.61 1.30
C GLY A 32 1.75 4.98 1.81
N PRO A 33 3.03 5.38 1.58
CA PRO A 33 3.48 6.70 2.00
C PRO A 33 2.73 7.84 1.31
N ALA A 34 2.41 7.67 0.02
CA ALA A 34 1.69 8.67 -0.75
C ALA A 34 0.22 8.78 -0.34
N SER A 35 -0.44 7.67 0.02
CA SER A 35 -1.82 7.68 0.52
C SER A 35 -1.93 8.35 1.90
N ILE A 36 -0.98 8.10 2.80
CA ILE A 36 -0.89 8.80 4.10
C ILE A 36 -0.70 10.31 3.89
N LEU A 37 0.26 10.70 3.05
CA LEU A 37 0.55 12.12 2.80
C LEU A 37 -0.65 12.85 2.19
N ALA A 38 -1.33 12.21 1.23
CA ALA A 38 -2.55 12.77 0.64
C ALA A 38 -3.65 12.97 1.69
N PHE A 39 -3.84 12.03 2.61
CA PHE A 39 -4.82 12.18 3.68
C PHE A 39 -4.48 13.35 4.61
N VAL A 40 -3.23 13.45 5.06
CA VAL A 40 -2.79 14.52 5.97
C VAL A 40 -2.93 15.89 5.33
N LEU A 41 -2.49 16.04 4.07
CA LEU A 41 -2.63 17.31 3.34
C LEU A 41 -4.09 17.65 3.07
N GLY A 42 -4.94 16.65 2.81
CA GLY A 42 -6.37 16.86 2.62
C GLY A 42 -7.03 17.39 3.88
N LEU A 43 -6.75 16.77 5.03
CA LEU A 43 -7.25 17.23 6.33
C LEU A 43 -6.75 18.64 6.67
N LEU A 44 -5.46 18.90 6.47
CA LEU A 44 -4.87 20.22 6.70
C LEU A 44 -5.51 21.27 5.79
N GLY A 45 -5.73 20.95 4.51
CA GLY A 45 -6.39 21.83 3.56
C GLY A 45 -7.81 22.20 3.99
N VAL A 46 -8.61 21.23 4.46
CA VAL A 46 -9.96 21.47 4.99
C VAL A 46 -9.92 22.39 6.21
N VAL A 47 -9.02 22.11 7.16
CA VAL A 47 -8.87 22.91 8.39
C VAL A 47 -8.48 24.35 8.06
N LEU A 48 -7.41 24.55 7.27
CA LEU A 48 -6.92 25.89 6.94
C LEU A 48 -7.95 26.70 6.14
N LEU A 49 -8.63 26.06 5.18
CA LEU A 49 -9.64 26.73 4.37
C LEU A 49 -10.87 27.08 5.20
N GLY A 50 -11.33 26.18 6.08
CA GLY A 50 -12.44 26.42 6.99
C GLY A 50 -12.17 27.59 7.95
N PHE A 51 -11.01 27.59 8.61
CA PHE A 51 -10.62 28.69 9.51
C PHE A 51 -10.39 30.01 8.77
N GLY A 52 -9.77 29.97 7.59
CA GLY A 52 -9.56 31.17 6.77
C GLY A 52 -10.86 31.82 6.34
N VAL A 53 -11.84 31.03 5.85
CA VAL A 53 -13.16 31.53 5.47
C VAL A 53 -13.93 32.04 6.69
N ALA A 54 -13.94 31.31 7.80
CA ALA A 54 -14.60 31.76 9.02
C ALA A 54 -14.00 33.08 9.54
N ALA A 55 -12.68 33.23 9.52
CA ALA A 55 -12.01 34.46 9.92
C ALA A 55 -12.38 35.66 9.03
N LEU A 56 -12.53 35.45 7.71
CA LEU A 56 -13.01 36.50 6.79
C LEU A 56 -14.45 36.92 7.08
N VAL A 57 -15.32 35.98 7.43
CA VAL A 57 -16.75 36.24 7.69
C VAL A 57 -16.96 36.92 9.05
N ILE A 58 -16.28 36.44 10.08
CA ILE A 58 -16.48 36.90 11.46
C ILE A 58 -15.64 38.17 11.74
N GLY A 59 -14.56 38.39 10.98
CA GLY A 59 -13.71 39.57 11.13
C GLY A 59 -12.85 39.56 12.40
N THR A 60 -12.61 38.37 12.98
CA THR A 60 -11.83 38.21 14.22
C THR A 60 -10.34 38.45 14.05
N VAL A 61 -9.83 38.40 12.82
CA VAL A 61 -8.41 38.51 12.47
C VAL A 61 -8.26 39.46 11.28
N SER A 62 -7.05 40.00 11.07
CA SER A 62 -6.81 40.85 9.90
C SER A 62 -7.07 40.11 8.59
N THR A 63 -7.62 40.82 7.61
CA THR A 63 -7.98 40.26 6.30
C THR A 63 -6.80 39.59 5.61
N ILE A 64 -5.60 40.14 5.77
CA ILE A 64 -4.36 39.58 5.20
C ILE A 64 -4.07 38.19 5.78
N VAL A 65 -4.20 38.04 7.11
CA VAL A 65 -3.98 36.74 7.78
C VAL A 65 -5.06 35.75 7.34
N ALA A 66 -6.32 36.16 7.34
CA ALA A 66 -7.41 35.28 6.93
C ALA A 66 -7.27 34.81 5.48
N LEU A 67 -6.87 35.71 4.57
CA LEU A 67 -6.59 35.37 3.17
C LEU A 67 -5.39 34.43 3.02
N ALA A 68 -4.34 34.62 3.83
CA ALA A 68 -3.19 33.71 3.84
C ALA A 68 -3.59 32.28 4.21
N PHE A 69 -4.49 32.10 5.20
CA PHE A 69 -5.03 30.78 5.57
C PHE A 69 -5.82 30.15 4.42
N VAL A 70 -6.66 30.92 3.72
CA VAL A 70 -7.41 30.43 2.55
C VAL A 70 -6.46 29.98 1.44
N VAL A 71 -5.45 30.78 1.11
CA VAL A 71 -4.46 30.45 0.08
C VAL A 71 -3.68 29.19 0.46
N ALA A 72 -3.22 29.08 1.71
CA ALA A 72 -2.53 27.90 2.20
C ALA A 72 -3.42 26.64 2.13
N GLY A 73 -4.70 26.76 2.50
CA GLY A 73 -5.68 25.68 2.40
C GLY A 73 -5.90 25.20 0.96
N LEU A 74 -6.01 26.14 0.00
CA LEU A 74 -6.15 25.83 -1.42
C LEU A 74 -4.91 25.14 -1.99
N LEU A 75 -3.70 25.58 -1.61
CA LEU A 75 -2.45 24.94 -2.01
C LEU A 75 -2.35 23.50 -1.49
N ALA A 76 -2.69 23.28 -0.21
CA ALA A 76 -2.73 21.94 0.38
C ALA A 76 -3.77 21.03 -0.32
N ALA A 77 -4.95 21.57 -0.67
CA ALA A 77 -5.96 20.84 -1.43
C ALA A 77 -5.47 20.46 -2.84
N ALA A 78 -4.83 21.39 -3.55
CA ALA A 78 -4.26 21.12 -4.87
C ALA A 78 -3.16 20.04 -4.82
N ALA A 79 -2.26 20.11 -3.83
CA ALA A 79 -1.23 19.09 -3.60
C ALA A 79 -1.84 17.71 -3.29
N THR A 80 -2.92 17.68 -2.51
CA THR A 80 -3.68 16.45 -2.22
C THR A 80 -4.23 15.82 -3.50
N VAL A 81 -4.90 16.61 -4.35
CA VAL A 81 -5.45 16.13 -5.63
C VAL A 81 -4.33 15.58 -6.52
N TRP A 82 -3.19 16.25 -6.57
CA TRP A 82 -2.03 15.80 -7.33
C TRP A 82 -1.47 14.46 -6.82
N LEU A 83 -1.30 14.30 -5.51
CA LEU A 83 -0.87 13.04 -4.90
C LEU A 83 -1.87 11.90 -5.15
N VAL A 84 -3.17 12.15 -5.00
CA VAL A 84 -4.21 11.15 -5.27
C VAL A 84 -4.16 10.71 -6.73
N ARG A 85 -3.96 11.64 -7.67
CA ARG A 85 -3.78 11.30 -9.09
C ARG A 85 -2.54 10.42 -9.28
N GLN A 86 -1.41 10.77 -8.66
CA GLN A 86 -0.20 9.97 -8.75
C GLN A 86 -0.40 8.54 -8.19
N VAL A 87 -1.10 8.39 -7.07
CA VAL A 87 -1.46 7.09 -6.50
C VAL A 87 -2.34 6.30 -7.45
N ARG A 88 -3.37 6.93 -8.06
CA ARG A 88 -4.24 6.29 -9.06
C ARG A 88 -3.46 5.85 -10.30
N THR A 89 -2.54 6.67 -10.78
CA THR A 89 -1.68 6.31 -11.92
C THR A 89 -0.80 5.12 -11.58
N ARG A 90 -0.16 5.09 -10.39
CA ARG A 90 0.62 3.94 -9.93
C ARG A 90 -0.23 2.67 -9.78
N ARG A 91 -1.47 2.80 -9.31
CA ARG A 91 -2.42 1.66 -9.24
C ARG A 91 -2.82 1.12 -10.61
N SER A 92 -2.78 1.97 -11.63
CA SER A 92 -3.14 1.62 -13.01
C SER A 92 -1.93 1.14 -13.84
N GLN A 93 -0.72 1.10 -13.27
CA GLN A 93 0.46 0.64 -13.99
C GLN A 93 0.39 -0.88 -14.26
N PRO A 94 0.91 -1.35 -15.41
CA PRO A 94 0.99 -2.76 -15.73
C PRO A 94 1.82 -3.49 -14.66
N LEU A 95 1.29 -4.60 -14.15
CA LEU A 95 1.89 -5.38 -13.06
C LEU A 95 3.32 -5.84 -13.34
N GLY A 96 3.69 -6.04 -14.62
CA GLY A 96 5.04 -6.39 -15.05
C GLY A 96 6.11 -5.31 -14.81
N SER A 97 5.71 -4.06 -14.56
CA SER A 97 6.63 -2.96 -14.23
C SER A 97 6.82 -2.75 -12.72
N CYS A 98 6.02 -3.43 -11.89
CA CYS A 98 6.05 -3.29 -10.45
C CYS A 98 7.08 -4.23 -9.81
N HIS A 99 7.62 -3.84 -8.66
CA HIS A 99 8.64 -4.63 -8.00
C HIS A 99 8.01 -5.83 -7.27
N PRO A 100 8.42 -7.08 -7.57
CA PRO A 100 7.91 -8.24 -6.88
C PRO A 100 8.43 -8.24 -5.43
N ALA A 101 7.52 -8.17 -4.47
CA ALA A 101 7.83 -8.25 -3.05
C ALA A 101 8.17 -9.70 -2.64
N ALA A 102 7.49 -10.67 -3.24
CA ALA A 102 7.77 -12.09 -3.07
C ALA A 102 7.28 -12.93 -4.26
N VAL A 103 7.86 -14.12 -4.42
CA VAL A 103 7.50 -15.12 -5.43
C VAL A 103 7.44 -16.49 -4.76
N LEU A 104 6.35 -17.21 -4.98
CA LEU A 104 6.16 -18.61 -4.58
C LEU A 104 6.14 -19.45 -5.86
N ASP A 105 7.14 -20.31 -6.10
CA ASP A 105 7.16 -21.25 -7.23
C ASP A 105 6.66 -22.61 -6.75
N ARG A 106 5.42 -22.97 -7.10
CA ARG A 106 4.77 -24.21 -6.66
C ARG A 106 5.44 -25.45 -7.25
N LYS A 107 5.97 -25.35 -8.49
CA LYS A 107 6.63 -26.47 -9.17
C LYS A 107 7.96 -26.84 -8.50
N LEU A 108 8.70 -25.83 -8.06
CA LEU A 108 9.97 -26.03 -7.35
C LEU A 108 9.80 -26.14 -5.83
N GLY A 109 8.61 -25.82 -5.31
CA GLY A 109 8.37 -25.74 -3.87
C GLY A 109 9.24 -24.69 -3.21
N LEU A 110 9.47 -23.55 -3.87
CA LEU A 110 10.39 -22.50 -3.42
C LEU A 110 9.67 -21.17 -3.16
N PHE A 111 10.16 -20.45 -2.17
CA PHE A 111 9.80 -19.09 -1.83
C PHE A 111 11.02 -18.17 -2.01
N SER A 112 10.80 -17.00 -2.59
CA SER A 112 11.76 -15.90 -2.67
C SER A 112 11.08 -14.61 -2.23
N SER A 113 11.82 -13.76 -1.52
CA SER A 113 11.39 -12.39 -1.19
C SER A 113 12.40 -11.40 -1.76
N SER A 114 11.95 -10.19 -2.08
CA SER A 114 12.83 -9.11 -2.54
C SER A 114 14.03 -8.93 -1.60
N GLY A 115 15.23 -9.22 -2.11
CA GLY A 115 16.49 -9.14 -1.37
C GLY A 115 16.69 -10.22 -0.29
N GLY A 116 15.94 -11.32 -0.32
CA GLY A 116 16.09 -12.46 0.60
C GLY A 116 16.57 -13.73 -0.10
N ALA A 117 17.04 -14.70 0.69
CA ALA A 117 17.45 -16.01 0.20
C ALA A 117 16.25 -16.82 -0.34
N LEU A 118 16.52 -17.73 -1.28
CA LEU A 118 15.57 -18.75 -1.71
C LEU A 118 15.39 -19.78 -0.59
N MET A 119 14.14 -20.11 -0.28
CA MET A 119 13.80 -21.04 0.82
C MET A 119 12.74 -22.05 0.39
N PRO A 120 12.68 -23.25 1.00
CA PRO A 120 11.59 -24.19 0.77
C PRO A 120 10.25 -23.58 1.18
N LEU A 121 9.25 -23.64 0.29
CA LEU A 121 7.93 -23.05 0.52
C LEU A 121 7.22 -23.64 1.75
N GLY A 122 7.42 -24.93 2.03
CA GLY A 122 6.84 -25.61 3.19
C GLY A 122 7.41 -25.14 4.54
N GLU A 123 8.56 -24.46 4.55
CA GLU A 123 9.16 -23.88 5.76
C GLU A 123 8.73 -22.43 6.00
N VAL A 124 7.98 -21.84 5.07
CA VAL A 124 7.54 -20.44 5.14
C VAL A 124 6.11 -20.37 5.65
N ARG A 125 5.89 -19.59 6.70
CA ARG A 125 4.55 -19.26 7.20
C ARG A 125 4.27 -17.78 7.02
N PHE A 126 3.07 -17.44 6.58
CA PHE A 126 2.67 -16.05 6.44
C PHE A 126 1.86 -15.62 7.65
N GLU A 127 2.29 -14.55 8.30
CA GLU A 127 1.64 -14.04 9.52
C GLU A 127 1.31 -12.54 9.39
N ARG A 128 0.26 -12.13 10.10
CA ARG A 128 -0.06 -10.73 10.35
C ARG A 128 0.47 -10.36 11.74
N ARG A 129 1.42 -9.43 11.81
CA ARG A 129 1.99 -8.96 13.09
C ARG A 129 1.68 -7.50 13.32
N LEU A 130 1.28 -7.14 14.53
CA LEU A 130 1.10 -5.75 14.92
C LEU A 130 2.45 -5.02 14.97
N GLN A 131 2.44 -3.71 14.80
CA GLN A 131 3.61 -2.84 14.97
C GLN A 131 3.34 -1.86 16.09
N LEU A 132 4.34 -1.60 16.95
CA LEU A 132 4.19 -0.70 18.09
C LEU A 132 3.76 0.73 17.68
N THR A 133 4.09 1.14 16.46
CA THR A 133 3.83 2.49 15.94
C THR A 133 2.57 2.58 15.06
N SER A 134 1.84 1.48 14.84
CA SER A 134 0.63 1.48 14.02
C SER A 134 -0.32 0.34 14.39
N SER A 135 -1.62 0.65 14.49
CA SER A 135 -2.68 -0.34 14.67
C SER A 135 -2.92 -1.21 13.42
N SER A 136 -2.28 -0.88 12.29
CA SER A 136 -2.35 -1.69 11.08
C SER A 136 -1.31 -2.82 11.09
N PRO A 137 -1.72 -4.10 11.05
CA PRO A 137 -0.78 -5.21 11.04
C PRO A 137 0.07 -5.23 9.77
N LYS A 138 1.36 -5.54 9.92
CA LYS A 138 2.25 -5.87 8.80
C LYS A 138 2.08 -7.33 8.39
N LEU A 139 2.23 -7.59 7.10
CA LEU A 139 2.36 -8.94 6.54
C LEU A 139 3.83 -9.35 6.56
N VAL A 140 4.11 -10.50 7.16
CA VAL A 140 5.46 -11.05 7.24
C VAL A 140 5.50 -12.49 6.74
N ALA A 141 6.63 -12.85 6.13
CA ALA A 141 7.04 -14.24 5.93
C ALA A 141 7.94 -14.64 7.11
N VAL A 142 7.51 -15.63 7.87
CA VAL A 142 8.29 -16.26 8.93
C VAL A 142 9.01 -17.46 8.35
N THR A 143 10.33 -17.45 8.45
CA THR A 143 11.19 -18.51 7.95
C THR A 143 12.15 -18.96 9.07
N PRO A 144 12.81 -20.12 8.93
CA PRO A 144 13.82 -20.57 9.90
C PRO A 144 14.95 -19.54 10.13
N ASN A 145 15.26 -18.74 9.11
CA ASN A 145 16.31 -17.71 9.17
C ASN A 145 15.82 -16.37 9.75
N GLY A 146 14.56 -16.29 10.17
CA GLY A 146 13.98 -15.11 10.81
C GLY A 146 12.69 -14.64 10.16
N THR A 147 12.28 -13.41 10.47
CA THR A 147 11.02 -12.83 9.97
C THR A 147 11.31 -11.74 8.93
N ARG A 148 10.77 -11.89 7.72
CA ARG A 148 10.87 -10.90 6.65
C ARG A 148 9.55 -10.15 6.48
N VAL A 149 9.62 -8.82 6.40
CA VAL A 149 8.43 -7.99 6.14
C VAL A 149 8.17 -7.96 4.63
N LEU A 150 6.99 -8.43 4.22
CA LEU A 150 6.55 -8.37 2.82
C LEU A 150 5.84 -7.06 2.51
N LYS A 151 4.98 -6.63 3.44
CA LYS A 151 4.26 -5.38 3.33
C LYS A 151 3.96 -4.85 4.72
N ARG A 152 4.19 -3.55 4.93
CA ARG A 152 3.65 -2.87 6.11
C ARG A 152 2.20 -2.50 5.81
N GLY A 153 1.29 -2.88 6.70
CA GLY A 153 -0.10 -2.46 6.60
C GLY A 153 -0.20 -0.95 6.71
N SER A 154 -1.17 -0.39 6.00
CA SER A 154 -1.58 1.00 6.14
C SER A 154 -3.10 1.03 6.11
N PRO A 155 -3.74 1.86 6.96
CA PRO A 155 -5.20 1.98 6.96
C PRO A 155 -5.74 2.57 5.66
N PHE A 156 -4.87 3.18 4.84
CA PHE A 156 -5.25 3.85 3.58
C PHE A 156 -4.96 3.01 2.32
N ASP A 157 -4.42 1.79 2.50
CA ASP A 157 -3.97 0.90 1.41
C ASP A 157 -4.70 -0.45 1.41
N GLY A 158 -5.94 -0.51 1.90
CA GLY A 158 -6.82 -1.70 1.80
C GLY A 158 -6.45 -2.88 2.72
N GLY A 159 -5.36 -2.77 3.48
CA GLY A 159 -4.93 -3.79 4.44
C GLY A 159 -4.25 -4.99 3.81
N VAL A 160 -3.97 -6.01 4.64
CA VAL A 160 -3.17 -7.19 4.26
C VAL A 160 -3.86 -8.53 4.55
N ARG A 161 -5.13 -8.51 4.97
CA ARG A 161 -5.85 -9.73 5.40
C ARG A 161 -6.11 -10.70 4.25
N GLU A 162 -6.70 -10.21 3.17
CA GLU A 162 -7.02 -11.05 1.99
C GLU A 162 -5.75 -11.69 1.40
N VAL A 163 -4.68 -10.90 1.25
CA VAL A 163 -3.38 -11.41 0.78
C VAL A 163 -2.78 -12.43 1.75
N HIS A 164 -2.90 -12.23 3.06
CA HIS A 164 -2.48 -13.22 4.05
C HIS A 164 -3.21 -14.55 3.89
N ASP A 165 -4.51 -14.50 3.67
CA ASP A 165 -5.35 -15.70 3.56
C ASP A 165 -5.02 -16.47 2.27
N VAL A 166 -4.86 -15.76 1.14
CA VAL A 166 -4.43 -16.34 -0.15
C VAL A 166 -3.04 -16.97 -0.04
N LEU A 167 -2.06 -16.29 0.55
CA LEU A 167 -0.70 -16.81 0.63
C LEU A 167 -0.60 -18.06 1.51
N ASN A 168 -1.38 -18.13 2.60
CA ASN A 168 -1.44 -19.34 3.41
C ASN A 168 -2.16 -20.49 2.68
N ALA A 169 -3.21 -20.22 1.89
CA ALA A 169 -3.83 -21.24 1.05
C ALA A 169 -2.83 -21.82 0.03
N VAL A 170 -2.13 -20.95 -0.69
CA VAL A 170 -1.11 -21.34 -1.68
C VAL A 170 0.03 -22.13 -1.05
N ALA A 171 0.52 -21.70 0.12
CA ALA A 171 1.59 -22.41 0.85
C ALA A 171 1.16 -23.81 1.32
N GLN A 172 -0.14 -24.00 1.57
CA GLN A 172 -0.73 -25.29 1.96
C GLN A 172 -1.14 -26.15 0.74
N GLY A 173 -0.89 -25.68 -0.49
CA GLY A 173 -1.28 -26.37 -1.71
C GLY A 173 -2.78 -26.40 -1.97
N ARG A 174 -3.52 -25.42 -1.42
CA ARG A 174 -4.96 -25.22 -1.61
C ARG A 174 -5.23 -24.11 -2.61
#